data_AF-A0A7S4P4D0-F1
#
_entry.id   AF-A0A7S4P4D0-F1
#
_cell.length_a   1.000
_cell.length_b   1.000
_cell.length_c   1.000
_cell.angle_alpha   90.00
_cell.angle_beta   90.00
_cell.angle_gamma   90.00
#
_symmetry.space_group_name_H-M   'P 1'
#
loop_
_entity.id
_entity.type
_entity.pdbx_description
1 polymer ?
#
loop_
_entity_poly.entity_id
_entity_poly.type
_entity_poly.pdbx_seq_one_letter_code
_entity_poly.pdbx_strand_id
1 'polypeptide(L)'
;GWSRPSGSNRNARDRNRMSTTQSFTLILFLWLHGVCAFYLPGVAPRKYVHGEQLMVKVNTLTSDLTPLQFDYYNIPFCEPKGGEHQLPENIGEVLAGERTETSAYQFHTNVSRLCKVACRKTWTPQNVDEYRDFAGARFRANMRLDNLPAAELVVFRDQYGKEFVSYKLGYPIAEVSGYNSSKFYINNHLRFTIRYHNVKPTGTHMDKIDEPGVLIVGFEVKAKSIEHRYEGKWDEKCASKNSCELFTCDPNRGPDPNAPKLQLRTHKKQEVVFTYDVLWVHSDVKWASRWDVYLKMQWQDDEIHWFSIVNSSGILLFLSGMVGLIMLRI
;
A
#
# COMPACT_ATOMS: atom_id res chain seq x y z
N GLY A 1 -50.21 45.38 -70.67
CA GLY A 1 -49.82 45.78 -69.30
C GLY A 1 -49.12 44.62 -68.65
N TRP A 2 -47.96 44.90 -68.05
CA TRP A 2 -47.08 44.00 -67.29
C TRP A 2 -47.87 43.23 -66.20
N SER A 3 -47.52 42.03 -65.73
CA SER A 3 -46.23 41.64 -65.14
C SER A 3 -46.12 40.11 -64.89
N ARG A 4 -44.90 39.73 -64.48
CA ARG A 4 -44.20 38.43 -64.43
C ARG A 4 -44.42 37.63 -63.12
N PRO A 5 -43.74 36.47 -62.89
CA PRO A 5 -44.31 35.24 -62.30
C PRO A 5 -43.82 34.86 -60.88
N SER A 6 -44.32 33.70 -60.42
CA SER A 6 -43.73 32.67 -59.53
C SER A 6 -42.84 33.06 -58.34
N GLY A 7 -43.24 32.61 -57.14
CA GLY A 7 -42.44 32.64 -55.93
C GLY A 7 -42.84 31.51 -54.96
N SER A 8 -42.19 30.37 -55.13
CA SER A 8 -42.33 29.11 -54.39
C SER A 8 -41.74 29.18 -52.96
N ASN A 9 -42.43 28.50 -52.03
CA ASN A 9 -41.96 27.87 -50.79
C ASN A 9 -40.77 28.50 -50.04
N ARG A 10 -41.06 29.31 -49.00
CA ARG A 10 -40.09 29.59 -47.92
C ARG A 10 -40.52 29.17 -46.51
N ASN A 11 -41.79 28.85 -46.25
CA ASN A 11 -42.26 28.61 -44.87
C ASN A 11 -42.18 27.16 -44.35
N ALA A 12 -41.90 26.16 -45.21
CA ALA A 12 -41.82 24.76 -44.78
C ALA A 12 -40.40 24.33 -44.35
N ARG A 13 -39.36 25.09 -44.71
CA ARG A 13 -37.96 24.71 -44.44
C ARG A 13 -37.49 25.07 -43.02
N ASP A 14 -38.02 26.15 -42.44
CA ASP A 14 -37.61 26.59 -41.09
C ASP A 14 -38.28 25.78 -39.96
N ARG A 15 -39.51 25.29 -40.16
CA ARG A 15 -40.22 24.50 -39.13
C ARG A 15 -39.62 23.09 -38.97
N ASN A 16 -39.09 22.51 -40.05
CA ASN A 16 -38.36 21.23 -39.99
C ASN A 16 -36.94 21.36 -39.44
N ARG A 17 -36.29 22.53 -39.57
CA ARG A 17 -34.94 22.78 -39.05
C ARG A 17 -34.93 22.98 -37.54
N MET A 18 -36.01 23.54 -36.98
CA MET A 18 -36.22 23.70 -35.53
C MET A 18 -36.58 22.37 -34.83
N SER A 19 -37.36 21.48 -35.46
CA SER A 19 -37.71 20.18 -34.85
C SER A 19 -36.54 19.19 -34.85
N THR A 20 -35.68 19.22 -35.88
CA THR A 20 -34.46 18.39 -35.92
C THR A 20 -33.42 18.87 -34.90
N THR A 21 -33.21 20.19 -34.74
CA THR A 21 -32.29 20.71 -33.72
C THR A 21 -32.77 20.45 -32.30
N GLN A 22 -34.08 20.53 -32.03
CA GLN A 22 -34.67 20.13 -30.74
C GLN A 22 -34.55 18.62 -30.47
N SER A 23 -34.69 17.78 -31.51
CA SER A 23 -34.52 16.33 -31.38
C SER A 23 -33.07 15.94 -31.10
N PHE A 24 -32.10 16.59 -31.75
CA PHE A 24 -30.68 16.37 -31.47
C PHE A 24 -30.25 16.83 -30.06
N THR A 25 -30.83 17.92 -29.55
CA THR A 25 -30.56 18.37 -28.17
C THR A 25 -31.18 17.41 -27.14
N LEU A 26 -32.39 16.88 -27.40
CA LEU A 26 -33.00 15.87 -26.52
C LEU A 26 -32.19 14.56 -26.50
N ILE A 27 -31.68 14.10 -27.65
CA ILE A 27 -30.83 12.91 -27.73
C ILE A 27 -29.49 13.14 -27.00
N LEU A 28 -28.91 14.34 -27.10
CA LEU A 28 -27.69 14.72 -26.37
C LEU A 28 -27.92 14.74 -24.85
N PHE A 29 -29.08 15.23 -24.38
CA PHE A 29 -29.47 15.19 -22.97
C PHE A 29 -29.76 13.76 -22.48
N LEU A 30 -30.32 12.88 -23.32
CA LEU A 30 -30.52 11.46 -23.01
C LEU A 30 -29.19 10.68 -22.91
N TRP A 31 -28.16 11.06 -23.67
CA TRP A 31 -26.80 10.50 -23.53
C TRP A 31 -26.06 10.97 -22.27
N LEU A 32 -26.38 12.16 -21.75
CA LEU A 32 -25.79 12.70 -20.52
C LEU A 32 -26.29 12.02 -19.24
N HIS A 33 -27.43 11.32 -19.27
CA HIS A 33 -27.95 10.57 -18.12
C HIS A 33 -27.35 9.15 -17.97
N GLY A 34 -26.47 8.74 -18.89
CA GLY A 34 -25.73 7.48 -18.83
C GLY A 34 -24.34 7.59 -18.20
N VAL A 35 -24.00 8.69 -17.52
CA VAL A 35 -22.71 8.81 -16.82
C VAL A 35 -22.82 8.03 -15.52
N CYS A 36 -22.49 6.74 -15.57
CA CYS A 36 -22.20 5.97 -14.36
C CYS A 36 -20.98 6.63 -13.72
N ALA A 37 -21.17 7.25 -12.55
CA ALA A 37 -20.08 7.89 -11.82
C ALA A 37 -18.97 6.87 -11.58
N PHE A 38 -17.85 7.03 -12.29
CA PHE A 38 -16.71 6.14 -12.16
C PHE A 38 -16.00 6.48 -10.86
N TYR A 39 -16.24 5.67 -9.82
CA TYR A 39 -15.47 5.75 -8.58
C TYR A 39 -14.07 5.24 -8.86
N LEU A 40 -13.08 6.12 -8.80
CA LEU A 40 -11.66 5.77 -8.77
C LEU A 40 -11.30 5.38 -7.33
N PRO A 41 -11.04 4.08 -7.05
CA PRO A 41 -10.61 3.65 -5.72
C PRO A 41 -9.34 4.40 -5.32
N GLY A 42 -9.38 5.03 -4.14
CA GLY A 42 -8.25 5.78 -3.59
C GLY A 42 -8.25 7.30 -3.83
N VAL A 43 -9.19 7.85 -4.61
CA VAL A 43 -9.30 9.30 -4.85
C VAL A 43 -10.19 10.00 -3.82
N ALA A 44 -11.27 9.35 -3.36
CA ALA A 44 -12.15 9.91 -2.33
C ALA A 44 -11.95 9.21 -0.97
N PRO A 45 -12.08 9.93 0.15
CA PRO A 45 -11.93 9.37 1.48
C PRO A 45 -12.96 8.28 1.74
N ARG A 46 -12.50 7.09 2.12
CA ARG A 46 -13.37 6.05 2.69
C ARG A 46 -13.38 6.21 4.20
N LYS A 47 -14.58 6.33 4.76
CA LYS A 47 -14.83 6.35 6.19
C LYS A 47 -15.05 4.92 6.70
N TYR A 48 -14.46 4.62 7.85
CA TYR A 48 -14.60 3.33 8.51
C TYR A 48 -15.34 3.47 9.83
N VAL A 49 -16.26 2.53 10.11
CA VAL A 49 -17.01 2.47 11.37
C VAL A 49 -16.32 1.55 12.37
N HIS A 50 -16.51 1.77 13.66
CA HIS A 50 -15.88 0.94 14.71
C HIS A 50 -16.23 -0.54 14.52
N GLY A 51 -15.23 -1.41 14.65
CA GLY A 51 -15.39 -2.86 14.51
C GLY A 51 -15.51 -3.36 13.06
N GLU A 52 -15.59 -2.50 12.05
CA GLU A 52 -15.54 -2.91 10.64
C GLU A 52 -14.23 -3.65 10.34
N GLN A 53 -14.30 -4.74 9.59
CA GLN A 53 -13.12 -5.48 9.16
C GLN A 53 -12.38 -4.70 8.07
N LEU A 54 -11.07 -4.51 8.26
CA LEU A 54 -10.21 -3.87 7.27
C LEU A 54 -9.51 -4.92 6.41
N MET A 55 -9.44 -4.64 5.11
CA MET A 55 -8.72 -5.47 4.14
C MET A 55 -7.28 -4.98 4.02
N VAL A 56 -6.37 -5.73 4.65
CA VAL A 56 -4.94 -5.51 4.54
C VAL A 56 -4.42 -6.33 3.37
N LYS A 57 -3.75 -5.65 2.45
CA LYS A 57 -3.20 -6.20 1.22
C LYS A 57 -1.72 -6.48 1.42
N VAL A 58 -1.24 -7.60 0.88
CA VAL A 58 0.19 -7.86 0.66
C VAL A 58 0.50 -7.69 -0.83
N ASN A 59 1.72 -7.29 -1.14
CA ASN A 59 2.19 -7.05 -2.50
C ASN A 59 3.63 -7.56 -2.65
N THR A 60 4.43 -7.01 -3.56
CA THR A 60 5.72 -7.60 -3.91
C THR A 60 6.78 -7.48 -2.80
N LEU A 61 7.73 -8.40 -2.82
CA LEU A 61 9.00 -8.32 -2.11
C LEU A 61 9.98 -7.49 -2.94
N THR A 62 10.59 -6.49 -2.32
CA THR A 62 11.57 -5.60 -2.97
C THR A 62 12.88 -5.58 -2.21
N SER A 63 13.99 -5.27 -2.90
CA SER A 63 15.32 -5.20 -2.30
C SER A 63 16.07 -3.97 -2.80
N ASP A 64 16.86 -3.37 -1.91
CA ASP A 64 17.79 -2.28 -2.26
C ASP A 64 19.05 -2.81 -2.98
N LEU A 65 19.27 -4.14 -2.99
CA LEU A 65 20.46 -4.79 -3.56
C LEU A 65 20.25 -5.39 -4.95
N THR A 66 19.00 -5.61 -5.35
CA THR A 66 18.66 -6.21 -6.64
C THR A 66 17.37 -5.59 -7.18
N PRO A 67 17.27 -5.35 -8.51
CA PRO A 67 16.05 -4.85 -9.11
C PRO A 67 14.94 -5.90 -9.21
N LEU A 68 15.25 -7.18 -8.91
CA LEU A 68 14.28 -8.27 -8.98
C LEU A 68 13.21 -8.13 -7.90
N GLN A 69 11.96 -8.30 -8.31
CA GLN A 69 10.80 -8.33 -7.43
C GLN A 69 10.17 -9.72 -7.44
N PHE A 70 9.61 -10.13 -6.31
CA PHE A 70 8.95 -11.42 -6.16
C PHE A 70 7.58 -11.24 -5.52
N ASP A 71 6.65 -12.14 -5.78
CA ASP A 71 5.34 -12.11 -5.13
C ASP A 71 5.47 -12.45 -3.63
N TYR A 72 4.58 -11.93 -2.79
CA TYR A 72 4.67 -12.10 -1.33
C TYR A 72 4.77 -13.57 -0.92
N TYR A 73 3.95 -14.41 -1.54
CA TYR A 73 3.83 -15.83 -1.23
C TYR A 73 4.88 -16.74 -1.90
N ASN A 74 5.84 -16.17 -2.63
CA ASN A 74 7.01 -16.93 -3.12
C ASN A 74 7.90 -17.42 -1.96
N ILE A 75 7.79 -16.84 -0.77
CA ILE A 75 8.44 -17.34 0.44
C ILE A 75 7.39 -17.80 1.45
N PRO A 76 7.73 -18.73 2.36
CA PRO A 76 6.75 -19.47 3.18
C PRO A 76 6.13 -18.67 4.35
N PHE A 77 5.54 -17.51 4.06
CA PHE A 77 4.70 -16.72 4.97
C PHE A 77 3.35 -17.38 5.26
N CYS A 78 2.58 -16.82 6.20
CA CYS A 78 1.22 -17.29 6.47
C CYS A 78 0.25 -16.95 5.33
N GLU A 79 -0.43 -17.95 4.79
CA GLU A 79 -1.57 -17.77 3.90
C GLU A 79 -2.84 -17.40 4.68
N PRO A 80 -3.75 -16.59 4.11
CA PRO A 80 -5.05 -16.33 4.69
C PRO A 80 -5.95 -17.57 4.67
N LYS A 81 -6.96 -17.57 5.54
CA LYS A 81 -7.99 -18.63 5.57
C LYS A 81 -8.79 -18.60 4.26
N GLY A 82 -8.79 -19.71 3.52
CA GLY A 82 -9.44 -19.80 2.21
C GLY A 82 -8.53 -19.61 1.02
N GLY A 83 -7.21 -19.48 1.25
CA GLY A 83 -6.20 -19.34 0.19
C GLY A 83 -5.98 -17.89 -0.22
N GLU A 84 -4.87 -17.65 -0.93
CA GLU A 84 -4.56 -16.35 -1.51
C GLU A 84 -5.53 -16.02 -2.65
N HIS A 85 -6.08 -14.81 -2.62
CA HIS A 85 -6.91 -14.29 -3.70
C HIS A 85 -6.35 -12.93 -4.13
N GLN A 86 -6.26 -12.73 -5.44
CA GLN A 86 -5.95 -11.42 -5.99
C GLN A 86 -7.07 -10.45 -5.66
N LEU A 87 -6.70 -9.29 -5.13
CA LEU A 87 -7.63 -8.24 -4.77
C LEU A 87 -7.73 -7.21 -5.90
N PRO A 88 -8.87 -6.52 -6.03
CA PRO A 88 -9.02 -5.47 -7.03
C PRO A 88 -8.00 -4.36 -6.78
N GLU A 89 -7.34 -3.97 -7.87
CA GLU A 89 -6.28 -2.98 -7.94
C GLU A 89 -6.81 -1.66 -8.52
N ASN A 90 -6.21 -0.55 -8.10
CA ASN A 90 -6.44 0.72 -8.79
C ASN A 90 -5.60 0.81 -10.07
N ILE A 91 -5.92 1.76 -10.95
CA ILE A 91 -5.24 1.92 -12.25
C ILE A 91 -3.72 2.09 -12.07
N GLY A 92 -3.29 2.79 -11.03
CA GLY A 92 -1.86 2.97 -10.74
C GLY A 92 -1.16 1.65 -10.38
N GLU A 93 -1.80 0.83 -9.54
CA GLU A 93 -1.32 -0.51 -9.16
C GLU A 93 -1.21 -1.44 -10.38
N VAL A 94 -2.21 -1.43 -11.26
CA VAL A 94 -2.21 -2.22 -12.51
C VAL A 94 -1.08 -1.76 -13.46
N LEU A 95 -0.89 -0.45 -13.63
CA LEU A 95 0.15 0.09 -14.50
C LEU A 95 1.57 -0.13 -13.93
N ALA A 96 1.71 -0.16 -12.60
CA ALA A 96 2.94 -0.53 -11.94
C ALA A 96 3.26 -2.03 -12.06
N GLY A 97 2.30 -2.84 -12.49
CA GLY A 97 2.43 -4.30 -12.54
C GLY A 97 2.55 -4.91 -11.14
N GLU A 98 2.06 -4.22 -10.11
CA GLU A 98 1.99 -4.79 -8.77
C GLU A 98 0.98 -5.95 -8.77
N ARG A 99 1.23 -6.96 -7.94
CA ARG A 99 0.26 -8.03 -7.65
C ARG A 99 -0.17 -7.90 -6.21
N THR A 100 -1.43 -7.55 -6.01
CA THR A 100 -2.01 -7.33 -4.71
C THR A 100 -2.85 -8.52 -4.28
N GLU A 101 -2.51 -9.10 -3.13
CA GLU A 101 -3.15 -10.31 -2.62
C GLU A 101 -3.68 -10.12 -1.19
N THR A 102 -4.62 -10.97 -0.80
CA THR A 102 -5.18 -11.01 0.56
C THR A 102 -4.12 -11.41 1.58
N SER A 103 -3.94 -10.63 2.65
CA SER A 103 -3.02 -10.99 3.74
C SER A 103 -3.67 -11.91 4.79
N ALA A 104 -2.85 -12.65 5.55
CA ALA A 104 -3.31 -13.43 6.71
C ALA A 104 -3.65 -12.56 7.94
N TYR A 105 -3.34 -11.26 7.90
CA TYR A 105 -3.53 -10.35 9.03
C TYR A 105 -4.93 -9.74 9.01
N GLN A 106 -5.63 -9.82 10.14
CA GLN A 106 -7.03 -9.41 10.24
C GLN A 106 -7.17 -8.25 11.20
N PHE A 107 -7.46 -7.06 10.66
CA PHE A 107 -7.62 -5.83 11.43
C PHE A 107 -9.10 -5.46 11.53
N HIS A 108 -9.46 -4.83 12.65
CA HIS A 108 -10.78 -4.25 12.85
C HIS A 108 -10.62 -2.79 13.25
N THR A 109 -11.51 -1.94 12.75
CA THR A 109 -11.45 -0.50 12.93
C THR A 109 -11.55 -0.11 14.39
N ASN A 110 -10.57 0.66 14.87
CA ASN A 110 -10.49 1.15 16.26
C ASN A 110 -10.52 0.02 17.31
N VAL A 111 -9.94 -1.14 16.98
CA VAL A 111 -9.76 -2.28 17.89
C VAL A 111 -8.28 -2.63 17.94
N SER A 112 -7.61 -2.25 19.03
CA SER A 112 -6.22 -2.60 19.28
C SER A 112 -6.11 -4.00 19.90
N ARG A 113 -5.18 -4.81 19.38
CA ARG A 113 -4.90 -6.18 19.84
C ARG A 113 -3.41 -6.43 19.81
N LEU A 114 -2.87 -7.10 20.83
CA LEU A 114 -1.46 -7.46 20.88
C LEU A 114 -1.31 -8.98 20.76
N CYS A 115 -0.15 -9.43 20.26
CA CYS A 115 0.27 -10.82 20.21
C CYS A 115 -0.74 -11.77 19.56
N LYS A 116 -1.50 -11.30 18.57
CA LYS A 116 -2.41 -12.16 17.82
C LYS A 116 -1.58 -13.11 16.97
N VAL A 117 -1.91 -14.39 17.02
CA VAL A 117 -1.24 -15.41 16.20
C VAL A 117 -1.82 -15.39 14.79
N ALA A 118 -0.97 -15.21 13.78
CA ALA A 118 -1.36 -15.32 12.37
C ALA A 118 -1.40 -16.79 11.95
N CYS A 119 -0.28 -17.50 12.09
CA CYS A 119 -0.19 -18.93 11.84
C CYS A 119 1.06 -19.54 12.49
N ARG A 120 1.15 -20.87 12.46
CA ARG A 120 2.38 -21.63 12.73
C ARG A 120 2.71 -22.47 11.50
N LYS A 121 3.96 -22.39 11.07
CA LYS A 121 4.50 -23.24 10.00
C LYS A 121 5.71 -24.03 10.48
N THR A 122 5.85 -25.23 9.94
CA THR A 122 7.06 -26.04 10.09
C THR A 122 7.80 -26.00 8.76
N TRP A 123 8.96 -25.36 8.75
CA TRP A 123 9.79 -25.20 7.58
C TRP A 123 10.74 -26.38 7.41
N THR A 124 10.88 -26.83 6.16
CA THR A 124 11.92 -27.77 5.75
C THR A 124 13.28 -27.06 5.72
N PRO A 125 14.41 -27.79 5.73
CA PRO A 125 15.71 -27.18 5.55
C PRO A 125 15.81 -26.34 4.26
N GLN A 126 15.20 -26.81 3.17
CA GLN A 126 15.15 -26.09 1.90
C GLN A 126 14.44 -24.73 2.03
N ASN A 127 13.28 -24.71 2.70
CA ASN A 127 12.54 -23.45 2.94
C ASN A 127 13.36 -22.47 3.78
N VAL A 128 14.14 -22.97 4.76
CA VAL A 128 15.02 -22.14 5.58
C VAL A 128 16.15 -21.55 4.74
N ASP A 129 16.75 -22.35 3.86
CA ASP A 129 17.84 -21.92 2.98
C ASP A 129 17.34 -20.88 1.96
N GLU A 130 16.18 -21.12 1.33
CA GLU A 130 15.52 -20.16 0.44
C GLU A 130 15.22 -18.84 1.17
N TYR A 131 14.60 -18.88 2.35
CA TYR A 131 14.32 -17.67 3.12
C TYR A 131 15.61 -16.91 3.49
N ARG A 132 16.71 -17.63 3.74
CA ARG A 132 18.02 -17.04 4.00
C ARG A 132 18.60 -16.33 2.78
N ASP A 133 18.37 -16.83 1.57
CA ASP A 133 18.82 -16.17 0.34
C ASP A 133 18.10 -14.82 0.17
N PHE A 134 16.79 -14.79 0.39
CA PHE A 134 16.03 -13.54 0.41
C PHE A 134 16.48 -12.60 1.55
N ALA A 135 16.78 -13.15 2.73
CA ALA A 135 17.31 -12.37 3.85
C ALA A 135 18.70 -11.77 3.54
N GLY A 136 19.57 -12.55 2.90
CA GLY A 136 20.91 -12.12 2.45
C GLY A 136 20.84 -11.00 1.42
N ALA A 137 19.88 -11.09 0.50
CA ALA A 137 19.57 -10.03 -0.45
C ALA A 137 18.74 -8.88 0.14
N ARG A 138 18.53 -8.83 1.47
CA ARG A 138 17.83 -7.74 2.19
C ARG A 138 16.44 -7.42 1.65
N PHE A 139 15.70 -8.46 1.27
CA PHE A 139 14.33 -8.27 0.83
C PHE A 139 13.45 -7.68 1.94
N ARG A 140 12.54 -6.81 1.53
CA ARG A 140 11.50 -6.18 2.33
C ARG A 140 10.15 -6.58 1.77
N ALA A 141 9.23 -6.88 2.66
CA ALA A 141 7.87 -7.23 2.29
C ALA A 141 6.99 -5.98 2.32
N ASN A 142 6.39 -5.66 1.16
CA ASN A 142 5.46 -4.56 1.06
C ASN A 142 4.06 -4.99 1.46
N MET A 143 3.31 -4.05 2.02
CA MET A 143 1.90 -4.22 2.37
C MET A 143 1.16 -2.91 2.13
N ARG A 144 -0.17 -2.96 1.98
CA ARG A 144 -1.03 -1.77 1.83
C ARG A 144 -2.27 -1.85 2.70
N LEU A 145 -2.72 -0.70 3.17
CA LEU A 145 -3.99 -0.50 3.88
C LEU A 145 -4.60 0.84 3.46
N ASP A 146 -5.86 0.82 3.01
CA ASP A 146 -6.57 2.03 2.56
C ASP A 146 -5.79 2.84 1.49
N ASN A 147 -5.12 2.11 0.60
CA ASN A 147 -4.19 2.58 -0.43
C ASN A 147 -2.89 3.20 0.09
N LEU A 148 -2.65 3.27 1.40
CA LEU A 148 -1.37 3.66 1.97
C LEU A 148 -0.41 2.47 2.01
N PRO A 149 0.85 2.63 1.63
CA PRO A 149 1.85 1.59 1.85
C PRO A 149 2.17 1.47 3.33
N ALA A 150 2.55 0.28 3.77
CA ALA A 150 3.15 0.08 5.08
C ALA A 150 4.53 0.73 5.09
N ALA A 151 4.81 1.53 6.11
CA ALA A 151 6.10 2.17 6.29
C ALA A 151 6.75 1.79 7.62
N GLU A 152 8.02 1.42 7.58
CA GLU A 152 8.86 1.29 8.76
C GLU A 152 9.52 2.63 9.07
N LEU A 153 9.36 3.07 10.31
CA LEU A 153 9.95 4.30 10.82
C LEU A 153 11.34 3.98 11.40
N VAL A 154 12.39 4.42 10.71
CA VAL A 154 13.80 4.15 11.05
C VAL A 154 14.45 5.42 11.57
N VAL A 155 15.07 5.33 12.74
CA VAL A 155 15.83 6.44 13.33
C VAL A 155 17.30 6.24 12.99
N PHE A 156 17.85 7.21 12.27
CA PHE A 156 19.26 7.28 11.96
C PHE A 156 19.92 8.29 12.90
N ARG A 157 21.18 8.04 13.25
CA ARG A 157 22.02 9.02 13.95
C ARG A 157 23.09 9.49 12.98
N ASP A 158 23.22 10.81 12.86
CA ASP A 158 24.31 11.40 12.10
C ASP A 158 25.64 11.31 12.88
N GLN A 159 26.71 11.74 12.23
CA GLN A 159 28.06 11.81 12.80
C GLN A 159 28.19 12.74 14.03
N TYR A 160 27.22 13.63 14.24
CA TYR A 160 27.14 14.55 15.37
C TYR A 160 26.20 14.05 16.47
N GLY A 161 25.65 12.83 16.34
CA GLY A 161 24.72 12.22 17.28
C GLY A 161 23.29 12.75 17.18
N LYS A 162 22.98 13.59 16.18
CA LYS A 162 21.62 14.06 15.94
C LYS A 162 20.80 12.95 15.29
N GLU A 163 19.67 12.65 15.90
CA GLU A 163 18.72 11.69 15.36
C GLU A 163 17.87 12.34 14.26
N PHE A 164 17.76 11.66 13.12
CA PHE A 164 16.78 11.98 12.09
C PHE A 164 15.96 10.73 11.76
N VAL A 165 14.69 10.96 11.47
CA VAL A 165 13.74 9.90 11.13
C VAL A 165 13.67 9.81 9.61
N SER A 166 13.88 8.61 9.08
CA SER A 166 13.54 8.30 7.70
C SER A 166 12.61 7.10 7.69
N TYR A 167 11.70 7.09 6.74
CA TYR A 167 10.76 6.00 6.61
C TYR A 167 11.19 5.12 5.43
N LYS A 168 10.99 3.82 5.55
CA LYS A 168 11.23 2.85 4.49
C LYS A 168 9.94 2.11 4.17
N LEU A 169 9.69 1.86 2.88
CA LEU A 169 8.54 1.06 2.46
C LEU A 169 8.69 -0.40 2.92
N GLY A 170 7.56 -1.00 3.32
CA GLY A 170 7.51 -2.36 3.80
C GLY A 170 8.28 -2.58 5.10
N TYR A 171 8.52 -3.84 5.43
CA TYR A 171 9.34 -4.26 6.58
C TYR A 171 10.41 -5.26 6.14
N PRO A 172 11.58 -5.29 6.79
CA PRO A 172 12.62 -6.26 6.45
C PRO A 172 12.15 -7.66 6.87
N ILE A 173 12.28 -8.65 6.00
CA ILE A 173 11.82 -10.01 6.30
C ILE A 173 12.70 -10.69 7.36
N ALA A 174 13.93 -10.22 7.53
CA ALA A 174 14.88 -10.71 8.52
C ALA A 174 15.80 -9.60 9.03
N GLU A 175 16.25 -9.74 10.27
CA GLU A 175 17.37 -9.01 10.83
C GLU A 175 18.68 -9.73 10.52
N VAL A 176 19.67 -8.97 10.07
CA VAL A 176 21.00 -9.48 9.73
C VAL A 176 21.97 -9.05 10.83
N SER A 177 22.72 -10.01 11.39
CA SER A 177 23.65 -9.75 12.49
C SER A 177 24.84 -10.72 12.47
N GLY A 178 25.85 -10.44 13.30
CA GLY A 178 27.10 -11.20 13.37
C GLY A 178 28.19 -10.72 12.41
N TYR A 179 29.41 -11.21 12.62
CA TYR A 179 30.56 -10.88 11.77
C TYR A 179 30.27 -11.23 10.31
N ASN A 180 30.55 -10.30 9.41
CA ASN A 180 30.24 -10.39 7.98
C ASN A 180 28.78 -10.72 7.65
N SER A 181 27.80 -10.32 8.49
CA SER A 181 26.38 -10.54 8.19
C SER A 181 26.00 -12.03 8.05
N SER A 182 26.67 -12.90 8.80
CA SER A 182 26.54 -14.37 8.67
C SER A 182 25.32 -14.99 9.36
N LYS A 183 24.66 -14.27 10.28
CA LYS A 183 23.49 -14.76 11.03
C LYS A 183 22.24 -14.00 10.61
N PHE A 184 21.21 -14.75 10.25
CA PHE A 184 19.89 -14.23 9.90
C PHE A 184 18.90 -14.60 10.99
N TYR A 185 18.09 -13.63 11.39
CA TYR A 185 17.01 -13.79 12.35
C TYR A 185 15.70 -13.39 11.67
N ILE A 186 14.74 -14.30 11.58
CA ILE A 186 13.49 -14.04 10.89
C ILE A 186 12.66 -13.00 11.65
N ASN A 187 12.06 -12.05 10.93
CA ASN A 187 11.08 -11.14 11.50
C ASN A 187 9.68 -11.73 11.40
N ASN A 188 9.31 -12.51 12.42
CA ASN A 188 8.05 -13.23 12.51
C ASN A 188 7.01 -12.55 13.41
N HIS A 189 7.36 -11.45 14.08
CA HIS A 189 6.40 -10.62 14.82
C HIS A 189 6.29 -9.24 14.19
N LEU A 190 5.09 -8.87 13.74
CA LEU A 190 4.83 -7.57 13.10
C LEU A 190 3.95 -6.69 13.98
N ARG A 191 4.43 -5.50 14.31
CA ARG A 191 3.62 -4.47 14.98
C ARG A 191 3.13 -3.46 13.97
N PHE A 192 1.82 -3.47 13.73
CA PHE A 192 1.14 -2.50 12.89
C PHE A 192 0.61 -1.36 13.73
N THR A 193 0.94 -0.12 13.35
CA THR A 193 0.36 1.09 13.94
C THR A 193 -0.47 1.80 12.87
N ILE A 194 -1.78 1.84 13.09
CA ILE A 194 -2.74 2.50 12.23
C ILE A 194 -3.02 3.87 12.84
N ARG A 195 -2.59 4.92 12.14
CA ARG A 195 -2.93 6.29 12.51
C ARG A 195 -4.27 6.67 11.93
N TYR A 196 -5.13 7.23 12.76
CA TYR A 196 -6.48 7.59 12.34
C TYR A 196 -6.85 9.02 12.74
N HIS A 197 -7.66 9.65 11.91
CA HIS A 197 -8.25 10.95 12.17
C HIS A 197 -9.75 10.79 12.41
N ASN A 198 -10.26 11.42 13.47
CA ASN A 198 -11.69 11.40 13.77
C ASN A 198 -12.45 12.40 12.89
N VAL A 199 -13.51 11.94 12.24
CA VAL A 199 -14.42 12.85 11.52
C VAL A 199 -15.55 13.23 12.47
N LYS A 200 -15.57 14.49 12.91
CA LYS A 200 -16.71 15.03 13.66
C LYS A 200 -17.86 15.32 12.68
N PRO A 201 -19.11 15.02 13.04
CA PRO A 201 -20.27 15.48 12.28
C PRO A 201 -20.38 17.00 12.46
N THR A 202 -19.71 17.76 11.61
CA THR A 202 -19.79 19.23 11.63
C THR A 202 -20.43 19.64 10.33
N GLY A 203 -21.74 19.86 10.39
CA GLY A 203 -22.55 20.26 9.25
C GLY A 203 -22.25 21.70 8.86
N THR A 204 -21.73 21.88 7.65
CA THR A 204 -21.95 23.06 6.81
C THR A 204 -21.89 22.62 5.35
N HIS A 205 -23.07 22.54 4.72
CA HIS A 205 -23.32 22.50 3.27
C HIS A 205 -22.42 21.61 2.38
N MET A 206 -22.62 20.29 2.45
CA MET A 206 -22.75 19.32 1.33
C MET A 206 -22.56 17.87 1.80
N ASP A 207 -22.10 17.65 3.04
CA ASP A 207 -22.01 16.31 3.63
C ASP A 207 -22.96 16.22 4.83
N LYS A 208 -24.12 15.57 4.64
CA LYS A 208 -24.92 15.07 5.77
C LYS A 208 -24.13 13.91 6.38
N ILE A 209 -23.36 14.18 7.43
CA ILE A 209 -22.58 13.18 8.15
C ILE A 209 -23.47 12.65 9.28
N ASP A 210 -24.23 11.58 8.99
CA ASP A 210 -25.19 11.01 9.96
C ASP A 210 -24.56 10.03 10.97
N GLU A 211 -23.29 9.63 10.80
CA GLU A 211 -22.63 8.70 11.72
C GLU A 211 -21.20 9.15 12.08
N PRO A 212 -20.69 8.86 13.29
CA PRO A 212 -19.26 9.00 13.60
C PRO A 212 -18.43 7.97 12.82
N GLY A 213 -17.16 8.28 12.56
CA GLY A 213 -16.22 7.31 12.01
C GLY A 213 -14.81 7.86 11.86
N VAL A 214 -13.92 7.02 11.35
CA VAL A 214 -12.49 7.32 11.28
C VAL A 214 -11.97 7.27 9.85
N LEU A 215 -11.00 8.12 9.56
CA LEU A 215 -10.23 8.10 8.34
C LEU A 215 -8.82 7.58 8.65
N ILE A 216 -8.34 6.63 7.86
CA ILE A 216 -6.97 6.12 8.01
C ILE A 216 -6.02 7.14 7.37
N VAL A 217 -5.06 7.61 8.16
CA VAL A 217 -4.10 8.65 7.77
C VAL A 217 -2.64 8.22 7.89
N GLY A 218 -2.40 7.00 8.37
CA GLY A 218 -1.07 6.41 8.38
C GLY A 218 -1.12 4.92 8.65
N PHE A 219 -0.21 4.20 8.02
CA PHE A 219 -0.01 2.77 8.18
C PHE A 219 1.47 2.49 8.37
N GLU A 220 1.86 2.25 9.61
CA GLU A 220 3.23 1.97 10.00
C GLU A 220 3.39 0.49 10.38
N VAL A 221 4.56 -0.07 10.11
CA VAL A 221 4.91 -1.45 10.47
C VAL A 221 6.29 -1.50 11.11
N LYS A 222 6.42 -2.27 12.19
CA LYS A 222 7.71 -2.58 12.80
C LYS A 222 7.86 -4.08 12.97
N ALA A 223 8.93 -4.62 12.41
CA ALA A 223 9.23 -6.05 12.47
C ALA A 223 10.11 -6.37 13.69
N LYS A 224 9.91 -7.56 14.27
CA LYS A 224 10.78 -8.12 15.31
C LYS A 224 10.96 -9.62 15.09
N SER A 225 12.14 -10.11 15.46
CA SER A 225 12.41 -11.53 15.55
C SER A 225 12.14 -12.06 16.95
N ILE A 226 11.27 -13.07 17.06
CA ILE A 226 10.91 -13.70 18.33
C ILE A 226 10.88 -15.22 18.17
N GLU A 227 11.71 -15.92 18.93
CA GLU A 227 11.59 -17.37 19.13
C GLU A 227 10.43 -17.63 20.10
N HIS A 228 9.24 -17.82 19.55
CA HIS A 228 8.04 -18.06 20.36
C HIS A 228 8.11 -19.40 21.10
N ARG A 229 7.72 -19.35 22.38
CA ARG A 229 7.62 -20.53 23.25
C ARG A 229 6.20 -20.65 23.78
N TYR A 230 5.68 -21.86 23.80
CA TYR A 230 4.34 -22.19 24.27
C TYR A 230 4.36 -23.55 24.98
N GLU A 231 3.34 -23.82 25.79
CA GLU A 231 3.23 -25.08 26.53
C GLU A 231 2.50 -26.15 25.73
N GLY A 232 2.94 -27.40 25.86
CA GLY A 232 2.27 -28.56 25.30
C GLY A 232 2.35 -28.66 23.77
N LYS A 233 1.34 -29.31 23.18
CA LYS A 233 1.22 -29.46 21.72
C LYS A 233 0.44 -28.28 21.15
N TRP A 234 0.92 -27.74 20.04
CA TRP A 234 0.24 -26.67 19.32
C TRP A 234 -1.17 -27.08 18.88
N ASP A 235 -2.17 -26.28 19.24
CA ASP A 235 -3.52 -26.39 18.70
C ASP A 235 -3.67 -25.50 17.46
N GLU A 236 -3.86 -26.09 16.29
CA GLU A 236 -4.05 -25.33 15.04
C GLU A 236 -5.28 -24.41 15.08
N LYS A 237 -6.29 -24.75 15.90
CA LYS A 237 -7.48 -23.93 16.06
C LYS A 237 -7.25 -22.73 16.98
N CYS A 238 -6.17 -22.72 17.77
CA CYS A 238 -5.91 -21.63 18.72
C CYS A 238 -5.72 -20.29 18.00
N ALA A 239 -5.06 -20.28 16.84
CA ALA A 239 -4.85 -19.07 16.05
C ALA A 239 -6.19 -18.51 15.53
N SER A 240 -7.11 -19.40 15.15
CA SER A 240 -8.43 -19.02 14.68
C SER A 240 -9.33 -18.44 15.77
N LYS A 241 -9.19 -18.93 17.00
CA LYS A 241 -9.97 -18.53 18.19
C LYS A 241 -9.27 -17.48 19.04
N ASN A 242 -8.07 -17.04 18.64
CA ASN A 242 -7.22 -16.14 19.41
C ASN A 242 -7.00 -16.60 20.87
N SER A 243 -6.69 -17.89 21.04
CA SER A 243 -6.54 -18.56 22.34
C SER A 243 -5.18 -19.22 22.52
N CYS A 244 -4.21 -18.93 21.65
CA CYS A 244 -2.86 -19.46 21.80
C CYS A 244 -2.17 -18.73 22.97
N GLU A 245 -1.70 -19.48 23.95
CA GLU A 245 -0.91 -18.94 25.06
C GLU A 245 0.59 -19.04 24.71
N LEU A 246 1.24 -17.88 24.55
CA LEU A 246 2.67 -17.78 24.26
C LEU A 246 3.38 -17.14 25.47
N PHE A 247 4.47 -17.76 25.93
CA PHE A 247 5.26 -17.21 27.03
C PHE A 247 6.04 -15.94 26.64
N THR A 248 6.36 -15.81 25.35
CA THR A 248 7.14 -14.67 24.83
C THR A 248 6.27 -13.55 24.25
N CYS A 249 4.94 -13.71 24.25
CA CYS A 249 4.01 -12.72 23.71
C CYS A 249 2.67 -12.78 24.43
N ASP A 250 2.41 -11.78 25.27
CA ASP A 250 1.21 -11.68 26.10
C ASP A 250 0.16 -10.79 25.39
N PRO A 251 -1.12 -11.21 25.27
CA PRO A 251 -2.15 -10.42 24.60
C PRO A 251 -2.44 -9.04 25.22
N ASN A 252 -2.06 -8.81 26.47
CA ASN A 252 -2.27 -7.55 27.20
C ASN A 252 -1.00 -6.70 27.27
N ARG A 253 0.19 -7.34 27.35
CA ARG A 253 1.47 -6.64 27.50
C ARG A 253 2.26 -6.54 26.19
N GLY A 254 1.96 -7.37 25.20
CA GLY A 254 2.71 -7.49 23.95
C GLY A 254 3.89 -8.46 24.05
N PRO A 255 4.80 -8.44 23.07
CA PRO A 255 5.99 -9.27 23.05
C PRO A 255 6.93 -8.93 24.23
N ASP A 256 7.47 -9.96 24.88
CA ASP A 256 8.47 -9.81 25.93
C ASP A 256 9.72 -9.08 25.37
N PRO A 257 10.14 -7.95 25.98
CA PRO A 257 11.34 -7.23 25.56
C PRO A 257 12.61 -8.07 25.52
N ASN A 258 12.70 -9.12 26.34
CA ASN A 258 13.85 -10.01 26.46
C ASN A 258 13.65 -11.34 25.72
N ALA A 259 12.59 -11.45 24.89
CA ALA A 259 12.36 -12.67 24.13
C ALA A 259 13.57 -12.99 23.23
N PRO A 260 14.02 -14.25 23.18
CA PRO A 260 15.11 -14.65 22.31
C PRO A 260 14.72 -14.44 20.84
N LYS A 261 15.69 -14.08 19.99
CA LYS A 261 15.47 -13.94 18.54
C LYS A 261 15.52 -15.31 17.87
N LEU A 262 14.66 -15.53 16.87
CA LEU A 262 14.63 -16.78 16.13
C LEU A 262 15.68 -16.76 15.01
N GLN A 263 16.81 -17.44 15.23
CA GLN A 263 17.86 -17.56 14.22
C GLN A 263 17.50 -18.62 13.17
N LEU A 264 17.68 -18.30 11.89
CA LEU A 264 17.55 -19.23 10.77
C LEU A 264 18.80 -20.13 10.69
N ARG A 265 18.61 -21.42 10.92
CA ARG A 265 19.64 -22.45 11.01
C ARG A 265 19.51 -23.40 9.82
N THR A 266 20.52 -23.38 8.94
CA THR A 266 20.58 -24.25 7.76
C THR A 266 20.54 -25.74 8.15
N HIS A 267 20.10 -26.59 7.23
CA HIS A 267 20.04 -28.06 7.38
C HIS A 267 19.16 -28.59 8.53
N LYS A 268 18.37 -27.73 9.18
CA LYS A 268 17.44 -28.13 10.24
C LYS A 268 16.02 -27.75 9.89
N LYS A 269 15.07 -28.63 10.26
CA LYS A 269 13.66 -28.24 10.30
C LYS A 269 13.48 -27.20 11.40
N GLN A 270 12.70 -26.17 11.12
CA GLN A 270 12.43 -25.11 12.08
C GLN A 270 10.94 -24.81 12.13
N GLU A 271 10.42 -24.71 13.35
CA GLU A 271 9.08 -24.20 13.57
C GLU A 271 9.13 -22.67 13.67
N VAL A 272 8.21 -22.03 12.96
CA VAL A 272 8.06 -20.57 12.95
C VAL A 272 6.61 -20.25 13.28
N VAL A 273 6.41 -19.52 14.38
CA VAL A 273 5.11 -18.95 14.76
C VAL A 273 5.12 -17.49 14.34
N PHE A 274 4.13 -17.08 13.55
CA PHE A 274 3.96 -15.68 13.15
C PHE A 274 2.93 -15.01 14.05
N THR A 275 3.27 -13.85 14.58
CA THR A 275 2.40 -13.06 15.44
C THR A 275 2.37 -11.60 15.03
N TYR A 276 1.36 -10.87 15.49
CA TYR A 276 1.25 -9.46 15.21
C TYR A 276 0.51 -8.66 16.28
N ASP A 277 0.86 -7.39 16.34
CA ASP A 277 0.15 -6.37 17.10
C ASP A 277 -0.58 -5.44 16.12
N VAL A 278 -1.76 -4.96 16.51
CA VAL A 278 -2.51 -3.91 15.84
C VAL A 278 -2.76 -2.81 16.85
N LEU A 279 -2.21 -1.63 16.60
CA LEU A 279 -2.33 -0.46 17.45
C LEU A 279 -3.05 0.65 16.69
N TRP A 280 -4.12 1.17 17.27
CA TRP A 280 -4.82 2.36 16.77
C TRP A 280 -4.35 3.59 17.52
N VAL A 281 -3.81 4.57 16.79
CA VAL A 281 -3.27 5.80 17.37
C VAL A 281 -3.94 7.01 16.71
N HIS A 282 -4.54 7.88 17.52
CA HIS A 282 -5.12 9.11 17.01
C HIS A 282 -4.05 10.02 16.41
N SER A 283 -4.38 10.71 15.32
CA SER A 283 -3.51 11.68 14.67
C SER A 283 -4.29 12.89 14.16
N ASP A 284 -3.72 14.08 14.37
CA ASP A 284 -4.28 15.35 13.87
C ASP A 284 -4.00 15.59 12.37
N VAL A 285 -3.28 14.67 11.71
CA VAL A 285 -3.04 14.71 10.27
C VAL A 285 -4.38 14.62 9.53
N LYS A 286 -4.64 15.59 8.66
CA LYS A 286 -5.84 15.60 7.80
C LYS A 286 -5.69 14.53 6.72
N TRP A 287 -6.80 13.93 6.31
CA TRP A 287 -6.80 12.92 5.26
C TRP A 287 -6.16 13.41 3.95
N ALA A 288 -6.37 14.67 3.56
CA ALA A 288 -5.77 15.24 2.35
C ALA A 288 -4.22 15.27 2.37
N SER A 289 -3.60 15.37 3.54
CA SER A 289 -2.13 15.43 3.71
C SER A 289 -1.53 14.09 4.14
N ARG A 290 -2.30 12.99 4.12
CA ARG A 290 -1.87 11.69 4.65
C ARG A 290 -0.70 11.08 3.87
N TRP A 291 -0.53 11.46 2.60
CA TRP A 291 0.55 10.98 1.74
C TRP A 291 1.88 11.72 1.95
N ASP A 292 1.87 12.91 2.58
CA ASP A 292 3.05 13.77 2.71
C ASP A 292 4.22 13.06 3.41
N VAL A 293 3.93 12.20 4.38
CA VAL A 293 4.94 11.43 5.12
C VAL A 293 5.64 10.43 4.20
N TYR A 294 4.90 9.80 3.30
CA TYR A 294 5.41 8.82 2.37
C TYR A 294 6.19 9.46 1.22
N LEU A 295 5.69 10.60 0.73
CA LEU A 295 6.36 11.33 -0.34
C LEU A 295 7.68 11.96 0.13
N LYS A 296 7.79 12.38 1.40
CA LYS A 296 9.03 12.91 1.98
C LYS A 296 10.18 11.90 2.00
N MET A 297 9.90 10.59 1.91
CA MET A 297 10.94 9.56 1.81
C MET A 297 11.71 9.63 0.49
N GLN A 298 11.00 9.90 -0.60
CA GLN A 298 11.56 9.80 -1.96
C GLN A 298 12.68 10.82 -2.21
N TRP A 299 12.60 11.99 -1.58
CA TRP A 299 13.55 13.10 -1.81
C TRP A 299 14.96 12.87 -1.24
N GLN A 300 15.22 11.76 -0.53
CA GLN A 300 16.58 11.41 -0.11
C GLN A 300 17.41 10.76 -1.23
N ASP A 301 16.77 10.24 -2.29
CA ASP A 301 17.44 9.64 -3.46
C ASP A 301 17.53 10.60 -4.67
N ASP A 302 17.03 11.83 -4.55
CA ASP A 302 16.93 12.81 -5.65
C ASP A 302 18.27 13.35 -6.15
N GLU A 303 19.37 13.12 -5.45
CA GLU A 303 20.70 13.55 -5.91
C GLU A 303 21.11 12.93 -7.26
N ILE A 304 20.49 11.82 -7.67
CA ILE A 304 20.88 11.07 -8.88
C ILE A 304 19.99 11.39 -10.09
N HIS A 305 18.71 11.73 -9.91
CA HIS A 305 17.76 11.89 -11.02
C HIS A 305 17.85 13.22 -11.77
N TRP A 306 18.18 14.32 -11.08
CA TRP A 306 18.31 15.62 -11.75
C TRP A 306 19.46 15.65 -12.76
N PHE A 307 20.51 14.83 -12.57
CA PHE A 307 21.62 14.71 -13.51
C PHE A 307 21.16 14.14 -14.86
N SER A 308 20.26 13.16 -14.87
CA SER A 308 19.65 12.63 -16.10
C SER A 308 18.76 13.67 -16.79
N ILE A 309 18.03 14.48 -16.02
CA ILE A 309 17.21 15.58 -16.55
C ILE A 309 18.11 16.63 -17.23
N VAL A 310 19.19 17.06 -16.57
CA VAL A 310 20.15 18.03 -17.15
C VAL A 310 20.80 17.44 -18.41
N ASN A 311 21.26 16.20 -18.35
CA ASN A 311 21.88 15.53 -19.50
C ASN A 311 20.92 15.43 -20.70
N SER A 312 19.66 15.02 -20.46
CA SER A 312 18.64 14.94 -21.52
C SER A 312 18.27 16.32 -22.08
N SER A 313 18.21 17.36 -21.24
CA SER A 313 17.93 18.74 -21.67
C SER A 313 19.06 19.32 -22.53
N GLY A 314 20.32 18.99 -22.21
CA GLY A 314 21.49 19.40 -23.00
C GLY A 314 21.47 18.79 -24.41
N ILE A 315 21.14 17.50 -24.53
CA ILE A 315 21.02 16.82 -25.83
C ILE A 315 19.89 17.43 -26.66
N LEU A 316 18.73 17.71 -26.04
CA LEU A 316 17.58 18.31 -26.72
C LEU A 316 17.91 19.71 -27.26
N LEU A 317 18.54 20.55 -26.44
CA LEU A 317 18.97 21.90 -26.86
C LEU A 317 19.99 21.82 -28.00
N PHE A 318 20.96 20.92 -27.91
CA PHE A 318 21.96 20.74 -28.97
C PHE A 318 21.33 20.27 -30.30
N LEU A 319 20.46 19.27 -30.26
CA LEU A 319 19.77 18.76 -31.45
C LEU A 319 18.85 19.83 -32.06
N SER A 320 18.09 20.54 -31.23
CA SER A 320 17.23 21.65 -31.70
C SER A 320 18.06 22.79 -32.32
N GLY A 321 19.21 23.12 -31.74
CA GLY A 321 20.12 24.14 -32.27
C GLY A 321 20.71 23.73 -33.62
N MET A 322 21.10 22.47 -33.78
CA MET A 322 21.60 21.95 -35.06
C MET A 322 20.51 22.00 -36.15
N VAL A 323 19.28 21.58 -35.82
CA VAL A 323 18.13 21.68 -36.75
C VAL A 323 17.82 23.14 -37.09
N GLY A 324 17.85 24.04 -36.11
CA GLY A 324 17.65 25.47 -36.31
C GLY A 324 18.69 26.08 -37.26
N LEU A 325 19.97 25.74 -37.10
CA LEU A 325 21.04 26.20 -38.00
C LEU A 325 20.88 25.66 -39.43
N ILE A 326 20.41 24.42 -39.60
CA ILE A 326 20.10 23.87 -40.92
C ILE A 326 18.94 24.63 -41.56
N MET A 327 17.86 24.87 -40.81
CA MET A 327 16.70 25.63 -41.32
C MET A 327 17.03 27.08 -41.67
N LEU A 328 17.96 27.72 -40.96
CA LEU A 328 18.43 29.07 -41.28
C LEU A 328 19.37 29.13 -42.49
N ARG A 329 19.94 27.99 -42.89
CA ARG A 329 20.87 27.88 -44.03
C ARG A 329 20.16 27.52 -45.34
N ILE A 330 18.97 26.94 -45.27
CA ILE A 330 18.07 26.65 -46.41
C ILE A 330 17.28 27.91 -46.76
#